data_AF-A0A383BSJ9-F1
#
_entry.id   AF-A0A383BSJ9-F1
#
_cell.length_a   1.000
_cell.length_b   1.000
_cell.length_c   1.000
_cell.angle_alpha   90.00
_cell.angle_beta   90.00
_cell.angle_gamma   90.00
#
_symmetry.space_group_name_H-M   'P 1'
#
loop_
_entity.id
_entity.type
_entity.pdbx_description
1 polymer ?
#
loop_
_entity_poly.entity_id
_entity_poly.type
_entity_poly.pdbx_seq_one_letter_code
_entity_poly.pdbx_strand_id
1 'polypeptide(L)' 'METIDADPKHAGAYFDLGTIHYNQGKFNHTIMFYKKAILIAPDYVEVHLNLGAVYRTQGSYEDAIEEY' A
#
# COMPACT_ATOMS: atom_id res chain seq x y z
N MET A 1 13.55 9.22 -19.72
CA MET A 1 12.85 8.36 -18.75
C MET A 1 13.84 8.14 -17.63
N GLU A 2 13.79 9.00 -16.61
CA GLU A 2 14.58 8.79 -15.39
C GLU A 2 14.03 7.55 -14.70
N THR A 3 14.78 6.46 -14.80
CA THR A 3 14.68 5.32 -13.90
C THR A 3 15.01 5.84 -12.52
N ILE A 4 14.00 6.25 -11.75
CA ILE A 4 14.15 6.46 -10.31
C ILE A 4 14.68 5.13 -9.77
N ASP A 5 15.92 5.14 -9.29
CA ASP A 5 16.54 4.05 -8.52
C ASP A 5 15.75 3.86 -7.22
N ALA A 6 14.54 3.32 -7.35
CA ALA A 6 13.69 2.98 -6.24
C ALA A 6 14.16 1.62 -5.75
N ASP A 7 15.10 1.60 -4.79
CA ASP A 7 15.56 0.37 -4.16
C ASP A 7 14.33 -0.45 -3.74
N PRO A 8 14.09 -1.64 -4.33
CA PRO A 8 12.92 -2.46 -4.01
C PRO A 8 12.78 -2.76 -2.51
N LYS A 9 13.89 -2.71 -1.76
CA LYS A 9 13.90 -2.84 -0.30
C LYS A 9 13.13 -1.73 0.42
N HIS A 10 13.11 -0.52 -0.14
CA HIS A 10 12.32 0.59 0.43
C HIS A 10 10.81 0.36 0.28
N ALA A 11 10.35 -0.26 -0.81
CA ALA A 11 8.94 -0.61 -0.98
C ALA A 11 8.50 -1.63 0.08
N GLY A 12 9.31 -2.68 0.29
CA GLY A 12 9.08 -3.68 1.34
C GLY A 12 9.00 -3.06 2.75
N ALA A 13 9.90 -2.13 3.09
CA ALA A 13 9.86 -1.47 4.39
C ALA A 13 8.58 -0.66 4.62
N TYR A 14 8.07 0.03 3.59
CA TYR A 14 6.79 0.73 3.69
C TYR A 14 5.60 -0.23 3.77
N PHE A 15 5.65 -1.35 3.06
CA PHE A 15 4.64 -2.41 3.20
C PHE A 15 4.60 -2.97 4.64
N ASP A 16 5.76 -3.26 5.25
CA ASP A 16 5.83 -3.72 6.63
C ASP A 16 5.27 -2.69 7.62
N LEU A 17 5.61 -1.40 7.45
CA LEU A 17 5.07 -0.31 8.28
C LEU A 17 3.55 -0.18 8.14
N GLY A 18 3.03 -0.30 6.92
CA GLY A 18 1.60 -0.32 6.66
C GLY A 18 0.92 -1.49 7.38
N THR A 19 1.49 -2.69 7.29
CA THR A 19 0.98 -3.91 7.95
C THR A 19 0.97 -3.77 9.48
N ILE A 20 2.02 -3.17 10.07
CA ILE A 20 2.07 -2.88 11.51
C ILE A 20 0.90 -1.97 11.92
N HIS A 21 0.59 -0.94 11.13
CA HIS A 21 -0.53 -0.05 11.41
C HIS A 21 -1.90 -0.65 11.12
N TYR A 22 -1.99 -1.52 10.13
CA TYR A 22 -3.20 -2.30 9.87
C TYR A 22 -3.59 -3.12 11.09
N ASN A 23 -2.61 -3.83 11.67
CA ASN A 23 -2.80 -4.63 12.89
C ASN A 23 -3.17 -3.78 14.11
N GLN A 24 -2.86 -2.47 14.09
CA GLN A 24 -3.27 -1.51 15.11
C GLN A 24 -4.62 -0.84 14.82
N GLY A 25 -5.30 -1.20 13.72
CA GLY A 25 -6.55 -0.56 13.28
C GLY A 25 -6.36 0.87 12.74
N LYS A 26 -5.13 1.30 12.49
CA LYS A 26 -4.79 2.65 12.02
C LYS A 26 -4.83 2.70 10.48
N PHE A 27 -6.02 2.56 9.92
CA PHE A 27 -6.21 2.41 8.48
C PHE A 27 -5.73 3.61 7.64
N ASN A 28 -5.90 4.85 8.12
CA ASN A 28 -5.37 6.03 7.41
C ASN A 28 -3.83 5.99 7.26
N HIS A 29 -3.12 5.54 8.31
CA HIS A 29 -1.67 5.39 8.23
C HIS A 29 -1.28 4.19 7.36
N THR A 30 -2.08 3.13 7.38
CA THR A 30 -1.90 1.96 6.51
C THR A 30 -1.93 2.36 5.04
N ILE A 31 -2.96 3.09 4.62
CA ILE A 31 -3.11 3.61 3.25
C ILE A 31 -1.91 4.49 2.87
N MET A 32 -1.51 5.41 3.76
CA MET A 32 -0.36 6.29 3.49
C MET A 32 0.91 5.49 3.21
N PHE A 33 1.20 4.46 4.00
CA PHE A 33 2.40 3.65 3.82
C PHE A 33 2.32 2.73 2.60
N TYR A 34 1.17 2.11 2.33
CA TYR A 34 0.96 1.32 1.13
C TYR A 34 1.09 2.16 -0.15
N LYS A 35 0.53 3.38 -0.19
CA LYS A 35 0.73 4.29 -1.33
C LYS A 35 2.20 4.68 -1.55
N LYS A 36 3.01 4.78 -0.49
CA LYS A 36 4.47 5.00 -0.62
C LYS A 36 5.17 3.78 -1.19
N ALA A 37 4.77 2.57 -0.80
CA ALA A 37 5.31 1.34 -1.37
C ALA A 37 4.98 1.23 -2.86
N ILE A 38 3.74 1.55 -3.25
CA ILE A 38 3.29 1.59 -4.67
C ILE A 38 4.05 2.64 -5.47
N LEU A 39 4.33 3.83 -4.90
CA LEU A 39 5.12 4.85 -5.59
C LEU A 39 6.54 4.38 -5.95
N ILE A 40 7.12 3.51 -5.14
CA ILE A 40 8.47 2.94 -5.34
C ILE A 40 8.41 1.71 -6.26
N ALA A 41 7.43 0.84 -6.04
CA ALA A 41 7.23 -0.38 -6.81
C ALA A 41 5.75 -0.47 -7.25
N PRO A 42 5.39 0.16 -8.39
CA PRO A 42 4.01 0.21 -8.87
C PRO A 42 3.42 -1.17 -9.22
N ASP A 43 4.27 -2.16 -9.46
CA ASP A 43 3.85 -3.52 -9.78
C ASP A 43 3.86 -4.44 -8.54
N TYR A 44 3.96 -3.89 -7.32
CA TYR A 44 4.02 -4.67 -6.08
C TYR A 44 2.62 -5.20 -5.71
N VAL A 45 2.24 -6.30 -6.36
CA VAL A 45 0.92 -6.95 -6.26
C VAL A 45 0.41 -7.13 -4.82
N GLU A 46 1.28 -7.54 -3.90
CA GLU A 46 0.90 -7.76 -2.50
C GLU A 46 0.42 -6.48 -1.81
N VAL A 47 0.99 -5.32 -2.15
CA VAL A 47 0.57 -4.04 -1.59
C VAL A 47 -0.81 -3.64 -2.12
N HIS A 48 -1.07 -3.80 -3.41
CA HIS A 48 -2.37 -3.52 -4.03
C HIS A 48 -3.49 -4.38 -3.41
N LEU A 49 -3.26 -5.69 -3.29
CA LEU A 49 -4.22 -6.61 -2.66
C LEU A 49 -4.55 -6.20 -1.21
N ASN A 50 -3.53 -5.84 -0.44
CA ASN A 50 -3.71 -5.43 0.95
C ASN A 50 -4.35 -4.04 1.05
N LEU A 51 -4.06 -3.12 0.13
CA LEU A 51 -4.69 -1.81 0.08
C LEU A 51 -6.19 -1.90 -0.27
N GLY A 52 -6.56 -2.73 -1.25
CA GLY A 52 -7.96 -3.03 -1.56
C GLY A 52 -8.70 -3.64 -0.36
N ALA A 53 -8.05 -4.53 0.40
CA ALA A 53 -8.61 -5.09 1.62
C ALA A 53 -8.83 -4.02 2.72
N VAL A 54 -7.93 -3.04 2.84
CA VAL A 54 -8.06 -1.91 3.77
C VAL A 54 -9.25 -1.05 3.38
N TYR A 55 -9.36 -0.66 2.11
CA TYR A 55 -10.48 0.13 1.60
C TYR A 55 -11.82 -0.58 1.81
N ARG A 56 -11.89 -1.88 1.52
CA ARG A 56 -13.07 -2.71 1.82
C ARG A 56 -13.43 -2.71 3.31
N THR A 57 -12.42 -2.77 4.18
CA THR A 57 -12.61 -2.75 5.65
C THR A 57 -13.17 -1.40 6.13
N GLN A 58 -12.81 -0.30 5.47
CA GLN A 58 -13.33 1.04 5.78
C GLN A 58 -14.66 1.35 5.10
N GLY A 59 -15.14 0.48 4.19
CA GLY A 59 -16.35 0.70 3.40
C GLY A 59 -16.15 1.63 2.19
N SER A 60 -14.89 1.93 1.82
CA SER A 60 -14.52 2.67 0.61
C SER A 60 -14.46 1.71 -0.58
N TYR A 61 -15.60 1.34 -1.14
CA TYR A 61 -15.64 0.31 -2.18
C TYR A 61 -15.14 0.79 -3.54
N GLU A 62 -15.29 2.09 -3.83
CA GLU A 62 -14.79 2.71 -5.06
C GLU A 62 -13.26 2.65 -5.11
N ASP A 63 -12.59 3.07 -4.04
CA ASP A 63 -11.13 2.99 -3.93
C ASP A 63 -10.63 1.53 -3.95
N ALA A 64 -11.41 0.58 -3.42
CA ALA A 64 -11.04 -0.83 -3.45
C ALA A 64 -11.05 -1.42 -4.87
N ILE A 65 -11.95 -0.95 -5.74
CA ILE A 65 -12.04 -1.41 -7.14
C ILE A 65 -10.85 -0.93 -7.97
N GLU A 66 -10.32 0.26 -7.69
CA GLU A 66 -9.15 0.78 -8.39
C GLU A 66 -7.87 -0.02 -8.11
N GLU A 67 -7.83 -0.75 -6.99
CA GLU A 67 -6.67 -1.54 -6.55
C GLU A 67 -6.76 -3.04 -6.93
N TYR A 68 -7.87 -3.50 -7.52
CA TYR A 68 -8.10 -4.89 -7.94
C TYR A 68 -7.82 -5.12 -9.43
#